data_AF-A0A419EUC0-F1
#
_entry.id   AF-A0A419EUC0-F1
#
_cell.length_a   1.000
_cell.length_b   1.000
_cell.length_c   1.000
_cell.angle_alpha   90.00
_cell.angle_beta   90.00
_cell.angle_gamma   90.00
#
_symmetry.space_group_name_H-M   'P 1'
#
loop_
_entity.id
_entity.type
_entity.pdbx_description
1 polymer ?
#
loop_
_entity_poly.entity_id
_entity_poly.type
_entity_poly.pdbx_seq_one_letter_code
_entity_poly.pdbx_strand_id
1 'polypeptide(L)'
;MKMNTIPIRRNFVLLACLTLTLAFLWVICTAEPSVADPLIKKNKRQYTTDFRLDACTFSTTGSNEYFILEPGYQLNLAGEEKGVLIELSITVLNETEMVGDIETRVVEEMEREDGELVEVSRNFFAICNETNSVFYFGEDVDIYEDGEIVSHEGAWRAFENGNLPGLIMPGIILLGARYFQEIAPEIALDRAEIVKMDATLQVPLDEFENVLVTLETSPLAPGEKDLKFYAPGVGLIKDEAAELIEIVNP
;
A
#
# COMPACT_ATOMS: atom_id res chain seq x y z
N MET A 1 -20.69 -29.99 -19.79
CA MET A 1 -20.94 -28.71 -20.48
C MET A 1 -19.92 -27.74 -19.89
N LYS A 2 -18.79 -27.56 -20.56
CA LYS A 2 -17.67 -26.72 -20.07
C LYS A 2 -17.82 -25.34 -20.70
N MET A 3 -17.93 -24.30 -19.89
CA MET A 3 -17.87 -22.91 -20.34
C MET A 3 -16.50 -22.36 -19.94
N ASN A 4 -15.67 -22.14 -20.97
CA ASN A 4 -14.47 -21.31 -20.87
C ASN A 4 -14.90 -19.85 -20.97
N THR A 5 -14.50 -19.01 -20.03
CA THR A 5 -14.50 -17.55 -20.18
C THR A 5 -13.16 -17.07 -20.71
N ILE A 6 -13.23 -16.13 -21.64
CA ILE A 6 -12.15 -15.62 -22.50
C ILE A 6 -11.67 -14.29 -21.90
N PRO A 7 -10.35 -14.01 -21.80
CA PRO A 7 -9.89 -12.70 -21.37
C PRO A 7 -9.94 -11.69 -22.53
N ILE A 8 -10.47 -10.51 -22.24
CA ILE A 8 -10.71 -9.42 -23.19
C ILE A 8 -9.42 -8.65 -23.44
N ARG A 9 -8.83 -8.83 -24.63
CA ARG A 9 -7.76 -7.97 -25.17
C ARG A 9 -8.33 -6.63 -25.64
N ARG A 10 -7.68 -5.51 -25.27
CA ARG A 10 -7.93 -4.18 -25.86
C ARG A 10 -6.96 -3.89 -27.00
N ASN A 11 -7.54 -3.55 -28.15
CA ASN A 11 -6.85 -3.32 -29.42
C ASN A 11 -6.00 -2.04 -29.44
N PHE A 12 -4.82 -2.17 -30.06
CA PHE A 12 -4.00 -1.09 -30.59
C PHE A 12 -4.66 -0.46 -31.82
N VAL A 13 -4.67 0.88 -31.89
CA VAL A 13 -4.83 1.61 -33.16
C VAL A 13 -3.55 2.41 -33.39
N LEU A 14 -2.70 1.88 -34.27
CA LEU A 14 -1.66 2.64 -34.95
C LEU A 14 -2.31 3.37 -36.14
N LEU A 15 -1.99 4.65 -36.32
CA LEU A 15 -2.06 5.27 -37.65
C LEU A 15 -0.80 6.11 -37.88
N ALA A 16 -0.05 5.74 -38.91
CA ALA A 16 1.22 6.33 -39.31
C ALA A 16 1.07 7.14 -40.61
N CYS A 17 1.61 8.36 -40.56
CA CYS A 17 2.51 9.04 -41.52
C CYS A 17 2.14 9.40 -42.98
N LEU A 18 2.72 10.57 -43.35
CA LEU A 18 3.15 11.10 -44.67
C LEU A 18 2.04 11.67 -45.60
N THR A 19 2.16 12.82 -46.27
CA THR A 19 3.22 13.81 -46.58
C THR A 19 2.57 15.14 -46.98
N LEU A 20 3.20 16.30 -46.71
CA LEU A 20 3.04 17.49 -47.56
C LEU A 20 4.40 18.15 -47.81
N THR A 21 4.73 18.38 -49.07
CA THR A 21 5.98 18.99 -49.53
C THR A 21 5.88 20.50 -49.69
N LEU A 22 7.02 21.17 -49.43
CA LEU A 22 7.52 22.42 -50.04
C LEU A 22 6.74 23.71 -49.80
N ALA A 23 7.33 24.67 -49.09
CA ALA A 23 8.17 25.71 -49.70
C ALA A 23 8.62 26.78 -48.68
N PHE A 24 9.88 27.17 -48.81
CA PHE A 24 10.59 28.23 -48.11
C PHE A 24 9.90 29.59 -48.21
N LEU A 25 9.91 30.36 -47.12
CA LEU A 25 10.24 31.79 -47.19
C LEU A 25 10.95 32.22 -45.90
N TRP A 26 12.22 32.60 -46.06
CA TRP A 26 13.06 33.19 -45.04
C TRP A 26 12.52 34.58 -44.67
N VAL A 27 12.00 34.72 -43.46
CA VAL A 27 11.93 36.00 -42.76
C VAL A 27 12.89 35.88 -41.59
N ILE A 28 14.05 36.53 -41.70
CA ILE A 28 14.95 36.73 -40.56
C ILE A 28 14.29 37.80 -39.69
N CYS A 29 13.35 37.35 -38.85
CA CYS A 29 12.94 38.09 -37.67
C CYS A 29 13.99 37.76 -36.62
N THR A 30 14.78 38.74 -36.19
CA THR A 30 15.63 38.60 -35.01
C THR A 30 14.73 38.55 -33.78
N ALA A 31 14.14 37.37 -33.54
CA ALA A 31 13.60 37.02 -32.26
C ALA A 31 14.80 36.88 -31.31
N GLU A 32 14.82 37.69 -30.27
CA GLU A 32 15.62 37.41 -29.09
C GLU A 32 15.38 35.93 -28.72
N PRO A 33 16.42 35.16 -28.32
CA PRO A 33 16.20 33.84 -27.80
C PRO A 33 15.36 34.02 -26.53
N SER A 34 14.05 33.82 -26.67
CA SER A 34 13.19 33.44 -25.56
C SER A 34 13.92 32.29 -24.90
N VAL A 35 14.46 32.56 -23.71
CA VAL A 35 14.95 31.53 -22.82
C VAL A 35 13.74 30.66 -22.58
N ALA A 36 13.63 29.58 -23.34
CA ALA A 36 12.67 28.53 -23.07
C ALA A 36 12.95 28.12 -21.63
N ASP A 37 12.02 28.49 -20.75
CA ASP A 37 12.10 28.25 -19.33
C ASP A 37 12.36 26.74 -19.16
N PRO A 38 13.51 26.30 -18.60
CA PRO A 38 13.76 24.87 -18.37
C PRO A 38 12.83 24.27 -17.32
N LEU A 39 11.96 25.09 -16.73
CA LEU A 39 10.89 24.71 -15.84
C LEU A 39 9.76 24.10 -16.66
N ILE A 40 9.87 22.81 -17.00
CA ILE A 40 8.94 21.71 -16.65
C ILE A 40 9.49 20.47 -17.39
N LYS A 41 10.64 19.94 -16.95
CA LYS A 41 10.73 18.48 -16.92
C LYS A 41 9.65 18.06 -15.93
N LYS A 42 8.66 17.28 -16.39
CA LYS A 42 7.67 16.61 -15.54
C LYS A 42 8.47 15.75 -14.56
N ASN A 43 8.89 16.33 -13.43
CA ASN A 43 9.61 15.61 -12.40
C ASN A 43 8.57 14.70 -11.78
N LYS A 44 8.44 13.47 -12.30
CA LYS A 44 7.63 12.45 -11.65
C LYS A 44 8.25 12.30 -10.27
N ARG A 45 7.57 12.83 -9.24
CA ARG A 45 8.01 12.71 -7.85
C ARG A 45 8.29 11.23 -7.60
N GLN A 46 9.55 10.91 -7.32
CA GLN A 46 10.01 9.55 -7.14
C GLN A 46 9.49 9.01 -5.81
N TYR A 47 9.33 7.70 -5.73
CA TYR A 47 9.05 7.02 -4.48
C TYR A 47 10.35 6.75 -3.74
N THR A 48 10.32 6.90 -2.43
CA THR A 48 11.45 6.59 -1.54
C THR A 48 11.62 5.08 -1.45
N THR A 49 12.84 4.60 -1.62
CA THR A 49 13.22 3.16 -1.58
C THR A 49 14.34 2.85 -0.59
N ASP A 50 14.95 3.88 0.01
CA ASP A 50 16.01 3.74 1.01
C ASP A 50 15.57 4.47 2.28
N PHE A 51 15.50 3.71 3.37
CA PHE A 51 14.95 4.17 4.64
C PHE A 51 15.97 4.18 5.77
N ARG A 52 17.27 3.98 5.48
CA ARG A 52 18.34 4.09 6.50
C ARG A 52 18.09 3.23 7.74
N LEU A 53 17.77 1.95 7.53
CA LEU A 53 17.48 0.98 8.59
C LEU A 53 18.62 0.86 9.61
N ASP A 54 19.86 1.15 9.20
CA ASP A 54 21.06 1.20 10.04
C ASP A 54 21.01 2.26 11.14
N ALA A 55 20.14 3.26 10.99
CA ALA A 55 19.94 4.33 11.96
C ALA A 55 18.80 4.04 12.95
N CYS A 56 18.19 2.85 12.90
CA CYS A 56 17.04 2.47 13.71
C CYS A 56 17.38 1.36 14.72
N THR A 57 16.91 1.55 15.94
CA THR A 57 16.72 0.49 16.93
C THR A 57 15.26 0.05 16.87
N PHE A 58 15.03 -1.22 16.56
CA PHE A 58 13.69 -1.74 16.36
C PHE A 58 13.04 -2.25 17.65
N SER A 59 11.73 -2.02 17.78
CA SER A 59 10.86 -2.54 18.84
C SER A 59 9.70 -3.33 18.22
N THR A 60 9.32 -4.42 18.88
CA THR A 60 8.18 -5.27 18.53
C THR A 60 6.88 -4.85 19.24
N THR A 61 6.90 -3.74 19.98
CA THR A 61 5.73 -3.20 20.68
C THR A 61 5.81 -1.69 20.71
N GLY A 62 4.66 -1.03 20.80
CA GLY A 62 4.55 0.41 20.74
C GLY A 62 3.41 0.84 19.81
N SER A 63 3.24 2.16 19.70
CA SER A 63 2.24 2.78 18.83
C SER A 63 2.84 3.94 18.03
N ASN A 64 2.74 3.85 16.71
CA ASN A 64 2.72 5.02 15.84
C ASN A 64 1.33 5.68 15.90
N GLU A 65 1.24 6.97 15.55
CA GLU A 65 -0.02 7.71 15.53
C GLU A 65 -1.13 7.00 14.72
N TYR A 66 -0.78 6.26 13.68
CA TYR A 66 -1.72 5.58 12.78
C TYR A 66 -1.44 4.07 12.64
N PHE A 67 -0.61 3.48 13.50
CA PHE A 67 -0.29 2.05 13.43
C PHE A 67 0.12 1.53 14.81
N ILE A 68 -0.62 0.56 15.34
CA ILE A 68 -0.45 0.05 16.71
C ILE A 68 0.13 -1.36 16.65
N LEU A 69 1.20 -1.61 17.41
CA LEU A 69 1.85 -2.93 17.56
C LEU A 69 1.73 -3.46 19.00
N GLU A 70 0.75 -2.99 19.78
CA GLU A 70 0.48 -3.49 21.12
C GLU A 70 -0.23 -4.86 21.06
N PRO A 71 0.33 -5.94 21.62
CA PRO A 71 -0.25 -7.29 21.54
C PRO A 71 -1.66 -7.37 22.11
N GLY A 72 -2.57 -8.01 21.40
CA GLY A 72 -3.99 -8.13 21.75
C GLY A 72 -4.87 -6.99 21.21
N TYR A 73 -4.27 -5.94 20.64
CA TYR A 73 -5.01 -4.94 19.89
C TYR A 73 -5.58 -5.54 18.60
N GLN A 74 -6.85 -5.28 18.32
CA GLN A 74 -7.53 -5.81 17.14
C GLN A 74 -8.46 -4.77 16.50
N LEU A 75 -8.49 -4.76 15.18
CA LEU A 75 -9.45 -4.02 14.36
C LEU A 75 -10.32 -5.01 13.59
N ASN A 76 -11.63 -4.82 13.64
CA ASN A 76 -12.57 -5.56 12.79
C ASN A 76 -13.25 -4.58 11.83
N LEU A 77 -13.09 -4.82 10.54
CA LEU A 77 -13.69 -4.05 9.46
C LEU A 77 -14.68 -4.94 8.70
N ALA A 78 -15.76 -4.35 8.20
CA ALA A 78 -16.72 -5.05 7.36
C ALA A 78 -17.30 -4.13 6.28
N GLY A 79 -17.70 -4.72 5.16
CA GLY A 79 -18.19 -3.99 4.00
C GLY A 79 -18.92 -4.89 3.01
N GLU A 80 -19.41 -4.31 1.92
CA GLU A 80 -19.96 -5.07 0.80
C GLU A 80 -19.36 -4.56 -0.51
N GLU A 81 -18.76 -5.47 -1.29
CA GLU A 81 -18.29 -5.16 -2.64
C GLU A 81 -19.04 -6.01 -3.67
N LYS A 82 -19.72 -5.35 -4.61
CA LYS A 82 -20.47 -6.01 -5.71
C LYS A 82 -21.47 -7.10 -5.24
N GLY A 83 -21.99 -6.97 -4.02
CA GLY A 83 -22.95 -7.92 -3.43
C GLY A 83 -22.32 -9.05 -2.61
N VAL A 84 -21.01 -9.05 -2.41
CA VAL A 84 -20.27 -9.97 -1.53
C VAL A 84 -19.97 -9.25 -0.22
N LEU A 85 -20.29 -9.88 0.91
CA LEU A 85 -19.92 -9.38 2.24
C LEU A 85 -18.42 -9.61 2.45
N ILE A 86 -17.69 -8.56 2.78
CA ILE A 86 -16.26 -8.61 3.12
C ILE A 86 -16.11 -8.40 4.62
N GLU A 87 -15.36 -9.25 5.30
CA GLU A 87 -14.99 -9.12 6.71
C GLU A 87 -13.47 -9.25 6.86
N LEU A 88 -12.84 -8.24 7.46
CA LEU A 88 -11.40 -8.19 7.71
C LEU A 88 -11.12 -8.06 9.20
N SER A 89 -10.38 -9.00 9.76
CA SER A 89 -9.90 -8.96 11.15
C SER A 89 -8.38 -8.78 11.15
N ILE A 90 -7.91 -7.69 11.76
CA ILE A 90 -6.47 -7.38 11.89
C ILE A 90 -6.10 -7.49 13.36
N THR A 91 -5.25 -8.44 13.71
CA THR A 91 -4.90 -8.75 15.11
C THR A 91 -3.41 -8.64 15.33
N VAL A 92 -3.01 -7.80 16.29
CA VAL A 92 -1.63 -7.76 16.76
C VAL A 92 -1.39 -8.95 17.70
N LEU A 93 -0.72 -9.99 17.21
CA LEU A 93 -0.53 -11.22 17.98
C LEU A 93 0.49 -11.02 19.10
N ASN A 94 0.37 -11.79 20.18
CA ASN A 94 1.43 -11.90 21.20
C ASN A 94 2.57 -12.85 20.74
N GLU A 95 2.98 -12.70 19.49
CA GLU A 95 4.00 -13.49 18.82
C GLU A 95 5.00 -12.55 18.12
N THR A 96 6.25 -12.97 18.08
CA THR A 96 7.32 -12.29 17.36
C THR A 96 8.01 -13.26 16.41
N GLU A 97 8.56 -12.72 15.33
CA GLU A 97 9.28 -13.49 14.30
C GLU A 97 10.59 -12.78 13.96
N MET A 98 11.67 -13.54 13.76
CA MET A 98 12.93 -12.99 13.28
C MET A 98 12.92 -12.92 11.75
N VAL A 99 13.06 -11.71 11.19
CA VAL A 99 13.28 -11.50 9.76
C VAL A 99 14.67 -10.91 9.56
N GLY A 100 15.59 -11.75 9.05
CA GLY A 100 17.02 -11.45 9.11
C GLY A 100 17.49 -11.32 10.57
N ASP A 101 18.15 -10.21 10.90
CA ASP A 101 18.62 -9.89 12.26
C ASP A 101 17.65 -8.98 13.04
N ILE A 102 16.43 -8.75 12.51
CA ILE A 102 15.42 -7.90 13.14
C ILE A 102 14.31 -8.75 13.74
N GLU A 103 14.04 -8.56 15.03
CA GLU A 103 12.86 -9.12 15.67
C GLU A 103 11.64 -8.26 15.32
N THR A 104 10.57 -8.89 14.85
CA THR A 104 9.35 -8.24 14.36
C THR A 104 8.13 -8.72 15.15
N ARG A 105 7.11 -7.86 15.25
CA ARG A 105 5.78 -8.21 15.72
C ARG A 105 5.01 -8.88 14.59
N VAL A 106 4.34 -9.97 14.89
CA VAL A 106 3.38 -10.58 13.97
C VAL A 106 2.03 -9.88 14.09
N VAL A 107 1.52 -9.38 12.98
CA VAL A 107 0.15 -8.88 12.83
C VAL A 107 -0.56 -9.80 11.84
N GLU A 108 -1.61 -10.47 12.30
CA GLU A 108 -2.40 -11.38 11.48
C GLU A 108 -3.59 -10.64 10.87
N GLU A 109 -3.72 -10.71 9.55
CA GLU A 109 -4.91 -10.27 8.84
C GLU A 109 -5.67 -11.50 8.35
N MET A 110 -6.96 -11.52 8.60
CA MET A 110 -7.84 -12.64 8.24
C MET A 110 -9.05 -12.09 7.52
N GLU A 111 -9.18 -12.46 6.25
CA GLU A 111 -10.24 -11.99 5.35
C GLU A 111 -11.26 -13.08 5.09
N ARG A 112 -12.54 -12.70 5.11
CA ARG A 112 -13.66 -13.55 4.73
C ARG A 112 -14.54 -12.89 3.69
N GLU A 113 -15.03 -13.71 2.76
CA GLU A 113 -16.07 -13.36 1.79
C GLU A 113 -17.32 -14.21 2.06
N ASP A 114 -18.47 -13.57 2.29
CA ASP A 114 -19.74 -14.23 2.62
C ASP A 114 -19.62 -15.26 3.78
N GLY A 115 -18.70 -15.00 4.72
CA GLY A 115 -18.39 -15.85 5.87
C GLY A 115 -17.42 -17.00 5.59
N GLU A 116 -16.97 -17.19 4.36
CA GLU A 116 -15.94 -18.16 3.98
C GLU A 116 -14.55 -17.53 4.12
N LEU A 117 -13.60 -18.26 4.72
CA LEU A 117 -12.21 -17.80 4.83
C LEU A 117 -11.55 -17.83 3.46
N VAL A 118 -11.03 -16.68 3.00
CA VAL A 118 -10.36 -16.56 1.69
C VAL A 118 -8.87 -16.32 1.83
N GLU A 119 -8.43 -15.63 2.90
CA GLU A 119 -7.02 -15.36 3.14
C GLU A 119 -6.70 -15.27 4.63
N VAL A 120 -5.50 -15.74 4.98
CA VAL A 120 -4.82 -15.37 6.22
C VAL A 120 -3.41 -14.92 5.86
N SER A 121 -3.04 -13.69 6.23
CA SER A 121 -1.67 -13.20 6.12
C SER A 121 -1.08 -12.92 7.50
N ARG A 122 0.19 -13.26 7.68
CA ARG A 122 0.96 -13.01 8.90
C ARG A 122 2.07 -12.05 8.57
N ASN A 123 1.87 -10.80 8.95
CA ASN A 123 2.67 -9.66 8.56
C ASN A 123 3.72 -9.33 9.63
N PHE A 124 4.94 -9.02 9.21
CA PHE A 124 6.09 -8.80 10.09
C PHE A 124 6.44 -7.32 10.18
N PHE A 125 6.09 -6.68 11.30
CA PHE A 125 6.32 -5.24 11.49
C PHE A 125 7.27 -4.93 12.64
N ALA A 126 8.00 -3.83 12.55
CA ALA A 126 8.72 -3.27 13.69
C ALA A 126 8.73 -1.75 13.69
N ILE A 127 8.74 -1.15 14.88
CA ILE A 127 8.82 0.31 15.06
C ILE A 127 10.28 0.72 15.25
N CYS A 128 10.73 1.70 14.47
CA CYS A 128 12.00 2.38 14.68
C CYS A 128 11.87 3.39 15.83
N ASN A 129 12.56 3.15 16.95
CA ASN A 129 12.45 3.98 18.16
C ASN A 129 12.86 5.44 17.94
N GLU A 130 13.81 5.69 17.05
CA GLU A 130 14.38 7.01 16.78
C GLU A 130 13.45 7.90 15.97
N THR A 131 12.60 7.30 15.13
CA THR A 131 11.73 8.05 14.20
C THR A 131 10.25 7.83 14.46
N ASN A 132 9.87 6.83 15.25
CA ASN A 132 8.51 6.31 15.41
C ASN A 132 7.87 5.82 14.10
N SER A 133 8.68 5.53 13.09
CA SER A 133 8.22 4.94 11.82
C SER A 133 8.02 3.44 11.97
N VAL A 134 6.99 2.90 11.32
CA VAL A 134 6.72 1.46 11.28
C VAL A 134 7.21 0.91 9.96
N PHE A 135 8.04 -0.14 10.05
CA PHE A 135 8.64 -0.83 8.91
C PHE A 135 8.00 -2.19 8.71
N TYR A 136 7.86 -2.58 7.45
CA TYR A 136 7.28 -3.85 7.02
C TYR A 136 8.35 -4.74 6.43
N PHE A 137 8.52 -5.92 7.03
CA PHE A 137 9.59 -6.86 6.75
C PHE A 137 9.12 -8.07 5.94
N GLY A 138 7.84 -8.12 5.58
CA GLY A 138 7.26 -9.18 4.77
C GLY A 138 6.10 -9.87 5.43
N GLU A 139 5.61 -10.90 4.77
CA GLU A 139 4.45 -11.68 5.15
C GLU A 139 4.56 -13.13 4.72
N ASP A 140 3.95 -13.99 5.52
CA ASP A 140 3.53 -15.31 5.08
C ASP A 140 2.04 -15.23 4.73
N VAL A 141 1.63 -15.80 3.59
CA VAL A 141 0.24 -15.74 3.07
C VAL A 141 -0.29 -17.14 2.84
N ASP A 142 -1.51 -17.39 3.28
CA ASP A 142 -2.29 -18.59 2.98
C ASP A 142 -3.61 -18.18 2.31
N ILE A 143 -3.77 -18.56 1.05
CA ILE A 143 -5.02 -18.35 0.29
C ILE A 143 -5.85 -19.63 0.35
N TYR A 144 -7.13 -19.47 0.64
CA TYR A 144 -8.08 -20.56 0.89
C TYR A 144 -9.13 -20.66 -0.22
N GLU A 145 -9.43 -21.89 -0.64
CA GLU A 145 -10.63 -22.22 -1.42
C GLU A 145 -11.26 -23.49 -0.82
N ASP A 146 -12.58 -23.49 -0.60
CA ASP A 146 -13.31 -24.61 0.01
C ASP A 146 -12.73 -25.09 1.37
N GLY A 147 -12.07 -24.18 2.10
CA GLY A 147 -11.44 -24.45 3.40
C GLY A 147 -10.08 -25.15 3.35
N GLU A 148 -9.49 -25.29 2.16
CA GLU A 148 -8.14 -25.81 1.97
C GLU A 148 -7.20 -24.69 1.48
N ILE A 149 -5.93 -24.73 1.90
CA ILE A 149 -4.91 -23.80 1.39
C ILE A 149 -4.57 -24.21 -0.04
N VAL A 150 -4.74 -23.28 -0.97
CA VAL A 150 -4.50 -23.50 -2.40
C VAL A 150 -3.28 -22.74 -2.93
N SER A 151 -2.85 -21.69 -2.24
CA SER A 151 -1.72 -20.85 -2.68
C SER A 151 -1.06 -20.13 -1.50
N HIS A 152 0.18 -19.71 -1.73
CA HIS A 152 0.96 -18.80 -0.89
C HIS A 152 1.45 -17.59 -1.71
N GLU A 153 0.70 -17.24 -2.77
CA GLU A 153 1.01 -16.09 -3.61
C GLU A 153 0.98 -14.81 -2.77
N GLY A 154 1.87 -13.87 -3.07
CA GLY A 154 2.08 -12.68 -2.25
C GLY A 154 3.18 -12.84 -1.20
N ALA A 155 3.38 -14.04 -0.62
CA ALA A 155 4.32 -14.23 0.48
C ALA A 155 5.77 -13.81 0.12
N TRP A 156 6.37 -12.99 1.00
CA TRP A 156 7.74 -12.51 0.84
C TRP A 156 8.38 -12.20 2.19
N ARG A 157 9.71 -12.34 2.29
CA ARG A 157 10.48 -11.91 3.47
C ARG A 157 11.62 -11.00 3.07
N ALA A 158 11.83 -9.95 3.85
CA ALA A 158 12.95 -9.03 3.69
C ALA A 158 14.29 -9.77 3.82
N PHE A 159 15.30 -9.28 3.10
CA PHE A 159 16.67 -9.82 3.06
C PHE A 159 16.81 -11.20 2.38
N GLU A 160 15.72 -11.78 1.90
CA GLU A 160 15.73 -12.96 1.05
C GLU A 160 15.66 -12.57 -0.42
N ASN A 161 16.44 -13.21 -1.29
CA ASN A 161 16.36 -13.05 -2.76
C ASN A 161 16.42 -11.60 -3.28
N GLY A 162 16.98 -10.67 -2.50
CA GLY A 162 17.06 -9.24 -2.85
C GLY A 162 15.85 -8.41 -2.42
N ASN A 163 14.89 -9.01 -1.71
CA ASN A 163 13.79 -8.30 -1.07
C ASN A 163 14.32 -7.35 0.01
N LEU A 164 13.71 -6.19 0.13
CA LEU A 164 14.04 -5.18 1.14
C LEU A 164 12.77 -4.79 1.90
N PRO A 165 12.89 -4.45 3.19
CA PRO A 165 11.75 -3.96 3.93
C PRO A 165 11.35 -2.57 3.43
N GLY A 166 10.07 -2.27 3.49
CA GLY A 166 9.53 -0.96 3.19
C GLY A 166 9.00 -0.24 4.42
N LEU A 167 8.48 0.96 4.19
CA LEU A 167 7.89 1.81 5.22
C LEU A 167 6.37 1.65 5.15
N ILE A 168 5.73 1.04 6.15
CA ILE A 168 4.25 0.95 6.16
C ILE A 168 3.61 2.24 6.65
N MET A 169 4.21 2.88 7.68
CA MET A 169 3.69 4.12 8.24
C MET A 169 4.83 5.03 8.73
N PRO A 170 4.97 6.26 8.19
CA PRO A 170 5.98 7.19 8.67
C PRO A 170 5.68 7.70 10.08
N GLY A 171 6.73 7.96 10.85
CA GLY A 171 6.60 8.60 12.17
C GLY A 171 6.29 10.10 12.11
N ILE A 172 6.54 10.74 10.96
CA ILE A 172 6.11 12.12 10.69
C ILE A 172 5.33 12.12 9.38
N ILE A 173 4.04 12.43 9.46
CA ILE A 173 3.16 12.50 8.31
C ILE A 173 3.43 13.78 7.52
N LEU A 174 3.81 13.62 6.24
CA LEU A 174 4.06 14.72 5.33
C LEU A 174 3.19 14.58 4.08
N LEU A 175 2.34 15.57 3.82
CA LEU A 175 1.49 15.58 2.63
C LEU A 175 2.30 15.46 1.34
N GLY A 176 1.93 14.51 0.48
CA GLY A 176 2.60 14.21 -0.78
C GLY A 176 3.90 13.42 -0.63
N ALA A 177 4.25 12.95 0.57
CA ALA A 177 5.30 11.96 0.74
C ALA A 177 4.92 10.67 -0.01
N ARG A 178 5.94 10.05 -0.61
CA ARG A 178 5.82 8.87 -1.47
C ARG A 178 6.91 7.87 -1.10
N TYR A 179 6.52 6.65 -0.79
CA TYR A 179 7.43 5.62 -0.30
C TYR A 179 6.93 4.23 -0.73
N PHE A 180 7.86 3.29 -0.87
CA PHE A 180 7.53 1.88 -0.98
C PHE A 180 7.16 1.32 0.40
N GLN A 181 6.06 0.58 0.46
CA GLN A 181 5.66 -0.24 1.60
C GLN A 181 6.32 -1.61 1.51
N GLU A 182 6.61 -2.07 0.30
CA GLU A 182 7.23 -3.35 0.01
C GLU A 182 8.24 -3.24 -1.13
N ILE A 183 9.32 -4.01 -1.05
CA ILE A 183 10.33 -4.05 -2.10
C ILE A 183 10.74 -5.52 -2.31
N ALA A 184 9.83 -6.31 -2.87
CA ALA A 184 10.05 -7.71 -3.24
C ALA A 184 9.82 -7.88 -4.77
N PRO A 185 10.87 -7.72 -5.61
CA PRO A 185 10.70 -7.72 -7.07
C PRO A 185 9.96 -8.95 -7.58
N GLU A 186 9.02 -8.73 -8.51
CA GLU A 186 8.14 -9.75 -9.10
C GLU A 186 7.10 -10.38 -8.16
N ILE A 187 7.17 -10.12 -6.85
CA ILE A 187 6.23 -10.62 -5.84
C ILE A 187 5.34 -9.49 -5.35
N ALA A 188 5.92 -8.47 -4.69
CA ALA A 188 5.20 -7.41 -3.99
C ALA A 188 5.99 -6.08 -4.09
N LEU A 189 5.36 -5.03 -4.61
CA LEU A 189 6.03 -3.73 -4.88
C LEU A 189 5.13 -2.55 -4.51
N ASP A 190 4.35 -2.71 -3.45
CA ASP A 190 3.36 -1.73 -3.08
C ASP A 190 3.99 -0.45 -2.53
N ARG A 191 3.30 0.65 -2.79
CA ARG A 191 3.78 1.99 -2.51
C ARG A 191 2.63 2.92 -2.22
N ALA A 192 2.82 3.74 -1.18
CA ALA A 192 1.85 4.71 -0.74
C ALA A 192 2.27 6.15 -1.12
N GLU A 193 1.26 6.97 -1.39
CA GLU A 193 1.33 8.42 -1.39
C GLU A 193 0.37 8.98 -0.34
N ILE A 194 0.86 9.83 0.56
CA ILE A 194 -0.02 10.54 1.50
C ILE A 194 -0.74 11.64 0.73
N VAL A 195 -2.05 11.49 0.54
CA VAL A 195 -2.86 12.41 -0.29
C VAL A 195 -3.73 13.36 0.52
N LYS A 196 -4.02 13.05 1.79
CA LYS A 196 -4.79 13.92 2.71
C LYS A 196 -4.45 13.62 4.17
N MET A 197 -4.59 14.60 5.06
CA MET A 197 -4.25 14.49 6.50
C MET A 197 -5.33 15.06 7.43
N ASP A 198 -6.36 15.69 6.87
CA ASP A 198 -7.40 16.44 7.57
C ASP A 198 -8.80 15.99 7.15
N ALA A 199 -8.94 14.73 6.74
CA ALA A 199 -10.24 14.20 6.39
C ALA A 199 -11.11 13.98 7.64
N THR A 200 -12.42 14.07 7.43
CA THR A 200 -13.43 13.55 8.34
C THR A 200 -14.11 12.38 7.63
N LEU A 201 -14.24 11.25 8.32
CA LEU A 201 -14.87 10.05 7.76
C LEU A 201 -15.81 9.44 8.81
N GLN A 202 -17.07 9.30 8.43
CA GLN A 202 -18.05 8.47 9.15
C GLN A 202 -17.88 7.03 8.68
N VAL A 203 -17.67 6.12 9.63
CA VAL A 203 -17.74 4.66 9.45
C VAL A 203 -18.82 4.10 10.40
N PRO A 204 -19.16 2.80 10.35
CA PRO A 204 -20.20 2.26 11.22
C PRO A 204 -19.91 2.40 12.72
N LEU A 205 -18.64 2.31 13.12
CA LEU A 205 -18.25 2.45 14.53
C LEU A 205 -18.42 3.89 15.07
N ASP A 206 -17.87 4.89 14.38
CA ASP A 206 -17.89 6.30 14.79
C ASP A 206 -17.56 7.26 13.63
N GLU A 207 -17.61 8.56 13.88
CA GLU A 207 -17.02 9.59 13.03
C GLU A 207 -15.59 9.93 13.50
N PHE A 208 -14.63 9.88 12.59
CA PHE A 208 -13.23 10.21 12.85
C PHE A 208 -12.83 11.51 12.17
N GLU A 209 -12.11 12.37 12.89
CA GLU A 209 -11.48 13.59 12.38
C GLU A 209 -9.96 13.40 12.24
N ASN A 210 -9.31 14.28 11.46
CA ASN A 210 -7.87 14.24 11.18
C ASN A 210 -7.42 12.90 10.57
N VAL A 211 -8.29 12.33 9.74
CA VAL A 211 -8.08 11.06 9.06
C VAL A 211 -6.99 11.26 8.00
N LEU A 212 -5.96 10.43 8.10
CA LEU A 212 -4.91 10.26 7.11
C LEU A 212 -5.45 9.43 5.95
N VAL A 213 -5.21 9.87 4.72
CA VAL A 213 -5.58 9.13 3.51
C VAL A 213 -4.33 8.87 2.70
N THR A 214 -4.06 7.59 2.44
CA THR A 214 -3.01 7.14 1.52
C THR A 214 -3.64 6.70 0.21
N LEU A 215 -2.93 6.96 -0.89
CA LEU A 215 -3.18 6.33 -2.18
C LEU A 215 -2.11 5.28 -2.41
N GLU A 216 -2.53 4.03 -2.49
CA GLU A 216 -1.68 2.88 -2.72
C GLU A 216 -1.75 2.44 -4.17
N THR A 217 -0.62 1.98 -4.70
CA THR A 217 -0.47 1.55 -6.09
C THR A 217 0.66 0.55 -6.20
N SER A 218 0.67 -0.27 -7.25
CA SER A 218 1.79 -1.17 -7.52
C SER A 218 2.36 -0.99 -8.94
N PRO A 219 3.70 -1.05 -9.13
CA PRO A 219 4.28 -1.26 -10.46
C PRO A 219 3.91 -2.61 -11.09
N LEU A 220 3.58 -3.63 -10.28
CA LEU A 220 3.19 -4.97 -10.75
C LEU A 220 1.76 -5.00 -11.28
N ALA A 221 0.90 -4.12 -10.78
CA ALA A 221 -0.47 -3.93 -11.25
C ALA A 221 -0.73 -2.49 -11.78
N PRO A 222 -0.25 -2.15 -13.00
CA PRO A 222 -0.40 -0.81 -13.53
C PRO A 222 -1.87 -0.43 -13.80
N GLY A 223 -2.43 0.41 -12.93
CA GLY A 223 -3.77 0.97 -13.08
C GLY A 223 -4.64 0.79 -11.84
N GLU A 224 -4.29 -0.17 -10.99
CA GLU A 224 -4.89 -0.41 -9.69
C GLU A 224 -4.44 0.67 -8.70
N LYS A 225 -5.37 1.08 -7.84
CA LYS A 225 -5.30 2.29 -7.04
C LYS A 225 -6.30 2.21 -5.91
N ASP A 226 -5.77 2.13 -4.71
CA ASP A 226 -6.62 1.92 -3.53
C ASP A 226 -6.39 3.05 -2.54
N LEU A 227 -7.46 3.48 -1.89
CA LEU A 227 -7.40 4.51 -0.86
C LEU A 227 -7.56 3.83 0.49
N LYS A 228 -6.54 3.92 1.33
CA LYS A 228 -6.63 3.50 2.74
C LYS A 228 -6.78 4.73 3.64
N PHE A 229 -7.62 4.59 4.65
CA PHE A 229 -7.94 5.67 5.60
C PHE A 229 -7.53 5.25 7.00
N TYR A 230 -6.82 6.12 7.70
CA TYR A 230 -6.31 5.86 9.03
C TYR A 230 -6.74 6.96 10.01
N ALA A 231 -7.28 6.59 11.17
CA ALA A 231 -7.57 7.52 12.25
C ALA A 231 -6.42 7.58 13.28
N PRO A 232 -6.10 8.78 13.80
CA PRO A 232 -5.10 8.91 14.86
C PRO A 232 -5.48 8.10 16.10
N GLY A 233 -4.53 7.35 16.65
CA GLY A 233 -4.71 6.50 17.83
C GLY A 233 -5.54 5.23 17.59
N VAL A 234 -5.94 4.95 16.35
CA VAL A 234 -6.76 3.78 16.01
C VAL A 234 -6.08 2.89 14.97
N GLY A 235 -5.58 3.48 13.89
CA GLY A 235 -5.05 2.75 12.74
C GLY A 235 -6.03 2.74 11.57
N LEU A 236 -6.04 1.66 10.79
CA LEU A 236 -6.85 1.52 9.58
C LEU A 236 -8.35 1.53 9.92
N ILE A 237 -9.09 2.51 9.38
CA ILE A 237 -10.53 2.64 9.60
C ILE A 237 -11.36 2.33 8.35
N LYS A 238 -10.73 2.34 7.17
CA LYS A 238 -11.35 1.96 5.92
C LYS A 238 -10.31 1.48 4.92
N ASP A 239 -10.64 0.36 4.30
CA ASP A 239 -9.90 -0.25 3.21
C ASP A 239 -10.90 -0.68 2.14
N GLU A 240 -10.80 -0.09 0.96
CA GLU A 240 -11.80 -0.25 -0.11
C GLU A 240 -13.27 -0.15 0.37
N ALA A 241 -14.00 -1.26 0.37
CA ALA A 241 -15.38 -1.39 0.83
C ALA A 241 -15.51 -1.67 2.32
N ALA A 242 -14.47 -2.21 2.97
CA ALA A 242 -14.46 -2.57 4.38
C ALA A 242 -14.26 -1.34 5.26
N GLU A 243 -15.17 -1.12 6.20
CA GLU A 243 -15.15 0.01 7.14
C GLU A 243 -15.13 -0.50 8.57
N LEU A 244 -14.45 0.22 9.47
CA LEU A 244 -14.30 -0.18 10.87
C LEU A 244 -15.64 -0.30 11.59
N ILE A 245 -15.86 -1.47 12.19
CA ILE A 245 -17.06 -1.80 12.97
C ILE A 245 -16.77 -2.04 14.45
N GLU A 246 -15.54 -2.40 14.81
CA GLU A 246 -15.15 -2.70 16.19
C GLU A 246 -13.64 -2.56 16.41
N ILE A 247 -13.28 -2.14 17.64
CA ILE A 247 -11.90 -2.13 18.14
C ILE A 247 -11.86 -2.99 19.41
N VAL A 248 -10.95 -3.95 19.49
CA VAL A 248 -10.64 -4.70 20.71
C VAL A 248 -9.33 -4.19 21.28
N ASN A 249 -9.35 -3.79 22.55
CA ASN A 249 -8.16 -3.36 23.28
C ASN A 249 -7.62 -4.51 24.14
N PRO A 250 -6.30 -4.58 24.36
CA PRO A 250 -5.68 -5.61 25.19
C PRO A 250 -6.00 -5.52 26.69
#